data_AF-A0A8S2YUS6-F1
#
_entry.id   AF-A0A8S2YUS6-F1
#
_cell.length_a   1.000
_cell.length_b   1.000
_cell.length_c   1.000
_cell.angle_alpha   90.00
_cell.angle_beta   90.00
_cell.angle_gamma   90.00
#
_symmetry.space_group_name_H-M   'P 1'
#
loop_
_entity.id
_entity.type
_entity.pdbx_description
1 polymer ?
#
loop_
_entity_poly.entity_id
_entity_poly.type
_entity_poly.pdbx_seq_one_letter_code
_entity_poly.pdbx_strand_id
1 'polypeptide(L)'
;PNRSPLQPCPFQKLPPGSIRPEGWLKIQLNTQLTGLNGRLIDISDYLIYDQCGWIDSKKLGWEEMPYWLRGFADLAFVTGD
;
A
#
# COMPACT_ATOMS: atom_id res chain seq x y z
N PRO A 1 0.93 10.76 -17.92
CA PRO A 1 1.37 11.86 -18.80
C PRO A 1 0.96 13.26 -18.28
N ASN A 2 1.87 14.23 -18.40
CA ASN A 2 1.60 15.63 -18.05
C ASN A 2 0.66 16.28 -19.07
N ARG A 3 -0.26 17.13 -18.60
CA ARG A 3 -1.16 17.90 -19.47
C ARG A 3 -0.42 19.11 -20.04
N SER A 4 -0.69 19.45 -21.30
CA SER A 4 -0.20 20.70 -21.91
C SER A 4 -0.53 21.91 -21.02
N PRO A 5 0.38 22.89 -20.83
CA PRO A 5 1.64 23.13 -21.56
C PRO A 5 2.90 22.54 -20.89
N LEU A 6 2.75 21.64 -19.92
CA LEU A 6 3.89 21.11 -19.17
C LEU A 6 4.76 20.20 -20.03
N GLN A 7 6.08 20.31 -19.84
CA GLN A 7 7.05 19.41 -20.47
C GLN A 7 6.79 17.95 -20.03
N PRO A 8 7.01 16.98 -20.93
CA PRO A 8 6.86 15.56 -20.60
C PRO A 8 7.82 15.16 -19.46
N CYS A 9 7.31 14.37 -18.50
CA CYS A 9 8.17 13.79 -17.46
C CYS A 9 9.01 12.65 -18.08
N PRO A 10 10.35 12.72 -18.04
CA PRO A 10 11.21 11.71 -18.66
C PRO A 10 11.08 10.33 -18.00
N PHE A 11 10.79 10.29 -16.69
CA PHE A 11 10.63 9.05 -15.93
C PHE A 11 9.22 8.96 -15.35
N GLN A 12 8.30 8.43 -16.15
CA GLN A 12 6.94 8.15 -15.67
C GLN A 12 6.96 6.93 -14.74
N LYS A 13 6.30 7.04 -13.59
CA LYS A 13 6.10 5.90 -12.68
C LYS A 13 5.32 4.82 -13.44
N LEU A 14 5.82 3.58 -13.39
CA LEU A 14 5.09 2.44 -13.91
C LEU A 14 3.84 2.18 -13.05
N PRO A 15 2.70 1.80 -13.66
CA PRO A 15 1.54 1.32 -12.91
C PRO A 15 1.92 0.16 -11.97
N PRO A 16 1.32 0.06 -10.77
CA PRO A 16 1.41 -1.15 -9.95
C PRO A 16 1.08 -2.41 -10.76
N GLY A 17 1.81 -3.49 -10.53
CA GLY A 17 1.68 -4.74 -11.30
C GLY A 17 2.42 -4.77 -12.65
N SER A 18 3.02 -3.67 -13.12
CA SER A 18 3.80 -3.66 -14.38
C SER A 18 5.10 -4.47 -14.31
N ILE A 19 5.55 -4.80 -13.09
CA ILE A 19 6.77 -5.57 -12.84
C ILE A 19 6.35 -6.89 -12.20
N ARG A 20 6.82 -8.00 -12.77
CA ARG A 20 6.75 -9.31 -12.13
C ARG A 20 8.02 -9.51 -11.30
N PRO A 21 7.92 -9.54 -9.96
CA PRO A 21 9.10 -9.68 -9.11
C PRO A 21 9.66 -11.11 -9.18
N GLU A 22 10.99 -11.22 -9.26
CA GLU A 22 11.72 -12.49 -9.21
C GLU A 22 12.93 -12.38 -8.26
N GLY A 23 13.58 -13.52 -7.99
CA GLY A 23 14.77 -13.60 -7.15
C GLY A 23 14.60 -12.89 -5.80
N TRP A 24 15.54 -12.01 -5.47
CA TRP A 24 15.56 -11.28 -4.20
C TRP A 24 14.30 -10.43 -3.97
N LEU A 25 13.81 -9.71 -4.99
CA LEU A 25 12.65 -8.83 -4.82
C LEU A 25 11.39 -9.63 -4.47
N LYS A 26 11.19 -10.79 -5.12
CA LYS A 26 10.08 -11.69 -4.81
C LYS A 26 10.14 -12.17 -3.35
N ILE A 27 11.33 -12.50 -2.85
CA ILE A 27 11.52 -12.94 -1.47
C ILE A 27 11.16 -11.82 -0.48
N GLN A 28 11.56 -10.58 -0.76
CA GLN A 28 11.23 -9.44 0.10
C GLN A 28 9.73 -9.14 0.11
N LEU A 29 9.08 -9.14 -1.05
CA LEU A 29 7.64 -8.91 -1.15
C LEU A 29 6.85 -10.02 -0.43
N ASN A 30 7.23 -11.29 -0.61
CA ASN A 30 6.63 -12.39 0.12
C ASN A 30 6.83 -12.26 1.63
N THR A 31 8.02 -11.84 2.07
CA THR A 31 8.28 -11.58 3.50
C THR A 31 7.38 -10.49 4.06
N GLN A 32 7.13 -9.42 3.30
CA GLN A 32 6.19 -8.36 3.71
C GLN A 32 4.75 -8.87 3.75
N LEU A 33 4.35 -9.64 2.73
CA LEU A 33 3.01 -10.20 2.59
C LEU A 33 2.67 -11.15 3.75
N THR A 34 3.59 -12.04 4.11
CA THR A 34 3.38 -12.97 5.24
C THR A 34 3.81 -12.41 6.59
N GLY A 35 4.40 -11.21 6.61
CA GLY A 35 4.98 -10.57 7.78
C GLY A 35 4.11 -9.44 8.33
N LEU A 36 4.76 -8.46 8.97
CA LEU A 36 4.08 -7.38 9.68
C LEU A 36 3.10 -6.60 8.77
N ASN A 37 3.48 -6.31 7.54
CA ASN A 37 2.63 -5.52 6.64
C ASN A 37 1.32 -6.25 6.33
N GLY A 38 1.37 -7.50 5.87
CA GLY A 38 0.15 -8.27 5.55
C GLY A 38 -0.63 -8.75 6.78
N ARG A 39 0.00 -8.79 7.95
CA ARG A 39 -0.63 -9.18 9.23
C ARG A 39 -1.02 -8.00 10.12
N LEU A 40 -0.82 -6.75 9.68
CA LEU A 40 -1.03 -5.59 10.57
C LEU A 40 -2.48 -5.48 11.03
N ILE A 41 -3.43 -5.92 10.21
CA ILE A 41 -4.86 -5.97 10.53
C ILE A 41 -5.18 -6.77 11.79
N ASP A 42 -4.34 -7.75 12.16
CA ASP A 42 -4.55 -8.58 13.34
C ASP A 42 -3.93 -7.98 14.62
N ILE A 43 -3.12 -6.94 14.49
CA ILE A 43 -2.27 -6.42 15.58
C ILE A 43 -2.58 -4.96 15.89
N SER A 44 -2.92 -4.14 14.89
CA SER A 44 -3.13 -2.70 15.09
C SER A 44 -4.54 -2.39 15.57
N ASP A 45 -4.61 -1.67 16.70
CA ASP A 45 -5.86 -1.11 17.24
C ASP A 45 -6.50 -0.07 16.30
N TYR A 46 -5.70 0.55 15.42
CA TYR A 46 -6.16 1.61 14.51
C TYR A 46 -6.73 1.07 13.19
N LEU A 47 -6.44 -0.20 12.87
CA LEU A 47 -6.96 -0.91 11.70
C LEU A 47 -8.29 -1.62 11.99
N ILE A 48 -8.73 -1.66 13.27
CA ILE A 48 -10.03 -2.21 13.65
C ILE A 48 -11.14 -1.34 13.03
N TYR A 49 -11.93 -1.94 12.15
CA TYR A 49 -12.93 -1.22 11.35
C TYR A 49 -13.85 -0.30 12.19
N ASP A 50 -14.43 -0.81 13.27
CA ASP A 50 -15.37 -0.09 14.14
C ASP A 50 -14.71 0.95 15.07
N GLN A 51 -13.37 1.00 15.10
CA GLN A 51 -12.60 1.96 15.88
C GLN A 51 -11.81 2.96 15.02
N CYS A 52 -11.80 2.76 13.70
CA CYS A 52 -11.00 3.56 12.79
C CYS A 52 -11.67 4.92 12.51
N GLY A 53 -11.00 6.02 12.84
CA GLY A 53 -11.49 7.38 12.57
C GLY A 53 -11.61 7.75 11.09
N TRP A 54 -11.04 6.94 10.21
CA TRP A 54 -11.21 7.07 8.76
C TRP A 54 -12.50 6.42 8.24
N ILE A 55 -13.16 5.59 9.07
CA ILE A 55 -14.47 4.98 8.78
C ILE A 55 -15.57 5.76 9.52
N ASP A 56 -15.36 6.08 10.80
CA ASP A 56 -16.26 6.90 11.61
C ASP A 56 -15.55 8.15 12.13
N SER A 57 -15.98 9.32 11.66
CA SER A 57 -15.38 10.62 12.01
C SER A 57 -15.48 10.98 13.51
N LYS A 58 -16.23 10.22 14.32
CA LYS A 58 -16.28 10.37 15.77
C LYS A 58 -15.12 9.66 16.50
N LYS A 59 -14.35 8.81 15.80
CA LYS A 59 -13.21 8.06 16.34
C LYS A 59 -11.89 8.73 15.98
N LEU A 60 -10.77 8.23 16.52
CA LEU A 60 -9.44 8.78 16.24
C LEU A 60 -8.97 8.36 14.83
N GLY A 61 -8.77 9.34 13.95
CA GLY A 61 -8.28 9.13 12.58
C GLY A 61 -6.77 9.08 12.48
N TRP A 62 -6.12 8.16 13.20
CA TRP A 62 -4.66 8.06 13.23
C TRP A 62 -4.07 7.74 11.85
N GLU A 63 -2.90 8.30 11.54
CA GLU A 63 -2.28 8.17 10.21
C GLU A 63 -1.74 6.77 9.91
N GLU A 64 -1.68 5.86 10.89
CA GLU A 64 -1.25 4.48 10.65
C GLU A 64 -2.11 3.80 9.57
N MET A 65 -3.44 3.95 9.61
CA MET A 65 -4.33 3.30 8.65
C MET A 65 -4.02 3.71 7.20
N PRO A 66 -4.05 5.01 6.82
CA PRO A 66 -3.78 5.41 5.44
C PRO A 66 -2.33 5.16 5.01
N TYR A 67 -1.36 5.18 5.93
CA TYR A 67 0.03 4.87 5.61
C TYR A 67 0.22 3.38 5.33
N TRP A 68 -0.39 2.52 6.15
CA TRP A 68 -0.42 1.08 5.91
C TRP A 68 -1.13 0.77 4.59
N LEU A 69 -2.35 1.30 4.38
CA LEU A 69 -3.17 1.01 3.21
C LEU A 69 -2.46 1.35 1.89
N ARG A 70 -1.71 2.47 1.87
CA ARG A 70 -0.90 2.85 0.69
C ARG A 70 0.11 1.76 0.31
N GLY A 71 0.81 1.19 1.29
CA GLY A 71 1.79 0.13 1.04
C GLY A 71 1.15 -1.23 0.80
N PHE A 72 0.10 -1.56 1.55
CA PHE A 72 -0.63 -2.83 1.45
C PHE A 72 -1.30 -3.00 0.08
N ALA A 73 -1.92 -1.95 -0.45
CA ALA A 73 -2.52 -1.99 -1.79
C ALA A 73 -1.47 -2.22 -2.90
N ASP A 74 -0.35 -1.48 -2.88
CA ASP A 74 0.72 -1.67 -3.86
C ASP A 74 1.33 -3.08 -3.77
N LEU A 75 1.45 -3.63 -2.55
CA LEU A 75 1.92 -4.99 -2.31
C LEU A 75 0.98 -6.02 -2.95
N ALA A 76 -0.33 -5.93 -2.68
CA ALA A 76 -1.35 -6.80 -3.25
C ALA A 76 -1.33 -6.79 -4.78
N PHE A 77 -1.23 -5.60 -5.40
CA PHE A 77 -1.15 -5.49 -6.86
C PHE A 77 0.10 -6.12 -7.47
N VAL A 78 1.26 -6.04 -6.80
CA VAL A 78 2.52 -6.58 -7.35
C VAL A 78 2.68 -8.08 -7.09
N THR A 79 2.09 -8.62 -6.01
CA THR A 79 2.12 -10.06 -5.70
C THR A 79 0.94 -10.82 -6.31
N GLY A 80 -0.19 -10.15 -6.55
CA GLY A 80 -1.44 -10.76 -6.99
C GLY A 80 -2.16 -11.53 -5.89
N ASP A 81 -2.00 -11.09 -4.63
CA ASP A 81 -2.57 -11.69 -3.41
C ASP A 81 -3.41 -10.64 -2.67
#